data_AF-A0A8S3DKK9-F1
#
_entry.id   AF-A0A8S3DKK9-F1
#
_cell.length_a   1.000
_cell.length_b   1.000
_cell.length_c   1.000
_cell.angle_alpha   90.00
_cell.angle_beta   90.00
_cell.angle_gamma   90.00
#
_symmetry.space_group_name_H-M   'P 1'
#
loop_
_entity.id
_entity.type
_entity.pdbx_description
1 polymer ?
#
loop_
_entity_poly.entity_id
_entity_poly.type
_entity_poly.pdbx_seq_one_letter_code
_entity_poly.pdbx_strand_id
1 'polypeptide(L)'
;MQKVMTEAGINSKLCLLPNDLYWKDSMIVDTDGEIVKIVWKSWNWETIFQDFRDKYRYNEEDIGWELMSDERPYVSDILLNEQIRIIEPLWKSITHHTAFVSVLTDMFPNHPSILQNEWLLSEDSEHLPCINWSMEEQNNCIIKPYDAKENFIINDSMEEYLDYDHFSQEIFSRKSTENSDEIIVSWMIHGLCSGFSICEEENLFTNGNNSKTYCCTM
;
A
#
# COMPACT_ATOMS: atom_id res chain seq x y z
N MET A 1 -8.46 14.80 -5.54
CA MET A 1 -7.31 15.60 -5.09
C MET A 1 -7.16 16.92 -5.86
N GLN A 2 -7.16 16.94 -7.20
CA GLN A 2 -6.97 18.19 -7.97
C GLN A 2 -7.95 19.30 -7.57
N LYS A 3 -9.24 18.97 -7.39
CA LYS A 3 -10.24 19.92 -6.88
C LYS A 3 -9.85 20.54 -5.53
N VAL A 4 -9.35 19.74 -4.59
CA VAL A 4 -8.90 20.20 -3.27
C VAL A 4 -7.70 21.14 -3.40
N MET A 5 -6.76 20.82 -4.31
CA MET A 5 -5.62 21.71 -4.60
C MET A 5 -6.09 23.05 -5.17
N THR A 6 -7.01 23.03 -6.14
CA THR A 6 -7.59 24.24 -6.73
C THR A 6 -8.31 25.10 -5.68
N GLU A 7 -9.10 24.47 -4.81
CA GLU A 7 -9.80 25.16 -3.71
C GLU A 7 -8.82 25.75 -2.67
N ALA A 8 -7.66 25.12 -2.48
CA ALA A 8 -6.57 25.64 -1.67
C ALA A 8 -5.72 26.72 -2.38
N GLY A 9 -6.07 27.10 -3.61
CA GLY A 9 -5.32 28.09 -4.39
C GLY A 9 -4.00 27.55 -4.97
N ILE A 10 -3.83 26.23 -5.03
CA ILE A 10 -2.66 25.56 -5.58
C ILE A 10 -2.95 25.19 -7.03
N ASN A 11 -2.17 25.75 -7.96
CA ASN A 11 -2.21 25.33 -9.35
C ASN A 11 -1.64 23.91 -9.47
N SER A 12 -2.36 23.01 -10.13
CA SER A 12 -1.96 21.62 -10.31
C SER A 12 -2.35 21.12 -11.70
N LYS A 13 -1.47 20.31 -12.27
CA LYS A 13 -1.63 19.67 -13.57
C LYS A 13 -1.67 18.15 -13.38
N LEU A 14 -2.60 17.49 -14.06
CA LEU A 14 -2.61 16.04 -14.13
C LEU A 14 -1.55 15.61 -15.13
N CYS A 15 -0.63 14.73 -14.71
CA CYS A 15 0.42 14.18 -15.56
C CYS A 15 0.25 12.66 -15.65
N LEU A 16 0.12 12.16 -16.86
CA LEU A 16 0.06 10.74 -17.20
C LEU A 16 1.43 10.30 -17.70
N LEU A 17 2.12 9.51 -16.87
CA LEU A 17 3.42 8.95 -17.24
C LEU A 17 3.28 7.85 -18.30
N PRO A 18 4.29 7.68 -19.16
CA PRO A 18 5.56 8.43 -19.21
C PRO A 18 5.49 9.71 -20.07
N ASN A 19 4.32 10.06 -20.62
CA ASN A 19 4.23 11.02 -21.73
C ASN A 19 4.26 12.50 -21.34
N ASP A 20 4.02 12.82 -20.07
CA ASP A 20 3.83 14.23 -19.67
C ASP A 20 5.06 14.86 -19.01
N LEU A 21 6.08 14.07 -18.66
CA LEU A 21 7.30 14.55 -17.99
C LEU A 21 8.56 14.18 -18.79
N TYR A 22 9.58 15.04 -18.71
CA TYR A 22 10.81 14.95 -19.49
C TYR A 22 11.99 15.46 -18.68
N TRP A 23 13.19 14.95 -18.97
CA TRP A 23 14.43 15.57 -18.51
C TRP A 23 14.79 16.78 -19.37
N LYS A 24 15.13 17.88 -18.72
CA LYS A 24 15.66 19.10 -19.35
C LYS A 24 16.63 19.78 -18.39
N ASP A 25 17.87 19.99 -18.84
CA ASP A 25 18.92 20.66 -18.04
C ASP A 25 19.06 20.05 -16.62
N SER A 26 19.06 18.71 -16.54
CA SER A 26 19.11 17.94 -15.28
C SER A 26 17.90 18.12 -14.35
N MET A 27 16.84 18.78 -14.81
CA MET A 27 15.58 18.98 -14.10
C MET A 27 14.47 18.18 -14.77
N ILE A 28 13.45 17.80 -14.01
CA ILE A 28 12.23 17.21 -14.57
C ILE A 28 11.24 18.33 -14.85
N VAL A 29 10.80 18.43 -16.10
CA VAL A 29 9.83 19.42 -16.58
C VAL A 29 8.59 18.75 -17.16
N ASP A 30 7.47 19.47 -17.14
CA ASP A 30 6.25 19.04 -17.80
C ASP A 30 6.20 19.42 -19.30
N THR A 31 5.10 19.08 -19.98
CA THR A 31 4.90 19.41 -21.40
C THR A 31 4.94 20.90 -21.74
N ASP A 32 4.72 21.78 -20.76
CA ASP A 32 4.73 23.24 -20.95
C ASP A 32 6.12 23.83 -20.63
N GLY A 33 7.07 22.98 -20.22
CA GLY A 33 8.43 23.37 -19.83
C GLY A 33 8.55 23.87 -18.39
N GLU A 34 7.51 23.68 -17.57
CA GLU A 34 7.50 24.08 -16.17
C GLU A 34 8.23 23.04 -15.32
N ILE A 35 9.10 23.50 -14.41
CA ILE A 35 9.87 22.62 -13.53
C ILE A 35 8.93 21.98 -12.50
N VAL A 36 8.97 20.65 -12.43
CA VAL A 36 8.22 19.87 -11.45
C VAL A 36 8.87 20.02 -10.08
N LYS A 37 8.12 20.57 -9.11
CA LYS A 37 8.61 20.80 -7.73
C LYS A 37 7.88 19.96 -6.69
N ILE A 38 6.61 19.66 -6.93
CA ILE A 38 5.75 18.92 -6.01
C ILE A 38 4.95 17.91 -6.82
N VAL A 39 4.93 16.67 -6.36
CA VAL A 39 4.14 15.59 -6.98
C VAL A 39 3.21 15.02 -5.93
N TRP A 40 1.91 14.99 -6.25
CA TRP A 40 0.95 14.12 -5.58
C TRP A 40 0.72 12.89 -6.45
N LYS A 41 0.82 11.69 -5.87
CA LYS A 41 0.76 10.42 -6.60
C LYS A 41 -0.43 9.55 -6.23
N SER A 42 -0.94 8.79 -7.20
CA SER A 42 -1.84 7.65 -6.98
C SER A 42 -1.09 6.31 -6.87
N TRP A 43 0.17 6.23 -7.31
CA TRP A 43 0.98 5.02 -7.24
C TRP A 43 1.36 4.65 -5.80
N ASN A 44 1.37 3.35 -5.47
CA ASN A 44 1.93 2.85 -4.22
C ASN A 44 3.47 2.94 -4.24
N TRP A 45 4.10 3.13 -3.09
CA TRP A 45 5.56 3.07 -2.92
C TRP A 45 6.16 1.72 -3.34
N GLU A 46 5.47 0.60 -3.15
CA GLU A 46 6.00 -0.71 -3.56
C GLU A 46 6.21 -0.81 -5.08
N THR A 47 5.27 -0.28 -5.87
CA THR A 47 5.41 -0.20 -7.33
C THR A 47 6.64 0.61 -7.74
N ILE A 48 6.99 1.64 -6.96
CA ILE A 48 8.15 2.50 -7.22
C ILE A 48 9.45 1.77 -6.88
N PHE A 49 9.46 1.02 -5.77
CA PHE A 49 10.61 0.19 -5.41
C PHE A 49 10.83 -0.92 -6.43
N GLN A 50 9.76 -1.50 -6.97
CA GLN A 50 9.86 -2.48 -8.04
C GLN A 50 10.41 -1.85 -9.33
N ASP A 51 9.89 -0.70 -9.77
CA ASP A 51 10.42 0.07 -10.92
C ASP A 51 11.92 0.39 -10.75
N PHE A 52 12.31 0.80 -9.54
CA PHE A 52 13.71 1.03 -9.20
C PHE A 52 14.53 -0.27 -9.32
N ARG A 53 14.10 -1.37 -8.67
CA ARG A 53 14.82 -2.66 -8.74
C ARG A 53 14.96 -3.15 -10.17
N ASP A 54 13.91 -3.06 -10.98
CA ASP A 54 13.94 -3.48 -12.38
C ASP A 54 14.92 -2.63 -13.19
N LYS A 55 14.97 -1.30 -12.97
CA LYS A 55 15.95 -0.42 -13.60
C LYS A 55 17.40 -0.85 -13.35
N TYR A 56 17.75 -1.24 -12.12
CA TYR A 56 19.13 -1.63 -11.78
C TYR A 56 19.44 -3.10 -12.04
N ARG A 57 18.44 -3.99 -12.03
CA ARG A 57 18.62 -5.41 -12.32
C ARG A 57 19.04 -5.67 -13.77
N TYR A 58 18.67 -4.79 -14.69
CA TYR A 58 19.05 -4.89 -16.11
C TYR A 58 20.29 -4.05 -16.49
N ASN A 59 20.75 -3.16 -15.61
CA ASN A 59 21.84 -2.20 -15.89
C ASN A 59 22.98 -2.28 -14.86
N GLU A 60 23.52 -3.48 -14.61
CA GLU A 60 24.65 -3.67 -13.66
C GLU A 60 25.92 -2.87 -14.03
N GLU A 61 26.06 -2.42 -15.29
CA GLU A 61 27.24 -1.69 -15.77
C GLU A 61 27.12 -0.16 -15.76
N ASP A 62 25.93 0.40 -15.49
CA ASP A 62 25.68 1.85 -15.65
C ASP A 62 25.07 2.46 -14.38
N ILE A 63 25.84 2.45 -13.29
CA ILE A 63 25.55 3.19 -12.04
C ILE A 63 25.96 4.66 -12.18
N GLY A 64 25.85 5.21 -13.39
CA GLY A 64 26.04 6.62 -13.67
C GLY A 64 24.69 7.31 -13.62
N TRP A 65 24.53 8.30 -12.74
CA TRP A 65 23.48 9.32 -12.87
C TRP A 65 23.73 10.23 -14.09
N GLU A 66 24.37 9.73 -15.15
CA GLU A 66 24.69 10.49 -16.37
C GLU A 66 23.40 10.68 -17.16
N LEU A 67 22.72 11.75 -16.77
CA LEU A 67 21.53 12.32 -17.33
C LEU A 67 21.61 12.38 -18.86
N MET A 68 20.92 11.43 -19.49
CA MET A 68 20.66 11.46 -20.92
C MET A 68 19.66 12.59 -21.20
N SER A 69 20.13 13.65 -21.85
CA SER A 69 19.29 14.78 -22.26
C SER A 69 18.27 14.33 -23.30
N ASP A 70 17.02 14.77 -23.16
CA ASP A 70 15.80 14.46 -23.95
C ASP A 70 15.13 13.10 -23.68
N GLU A 71 15.58 12.32 -22.70
CA GLU A 71 14.91 11.07 -22.32
C GLU A 71 13.73 11.26 -21.34
N ARG A 72 12.84 10.25 -21.33
CA ARG A 72 11.71 10.18 -20.40
C ARG A 72 12.21 9.67 -19.04
N PRO A 73 11.90 10.36 -17.93
CA PRO A 73 12.24 9.85 -16.61
C PRO A 73 11.43 8.59 -16.28
N TYR A 74 12.06 7.64 -15.58
CA TYR A 74 11.35 6.54 -14.93
C TYR A 74 10.49 7.07 -13.77
N VAL A 75 9.55 6.26 -13.29
CA VAL A 75 8.71 6.64 -12.14
C VAL A 75 9.58 6.85 -10.90
N SER A 76 10.55 5.96 -10.69
CA SER A 76 11.56 6.06 -9.64
C SER A 76 12.41 7.33 -9.74
N ASP A 77 12.79 7.76 -10.94
CA ASP A 77 13.56 9.00 -11.18
C ASP A 77 12.82 10.26 -10.73
N ILE A 78 11.49 10.25 -10.76
CA ILE A 78 10.65 11.37 -10.31
C ILE A 78 10.46 11.32 -8.80
N LEU A 79 10.13 10.14 -8.28
CA LEU A 79 9.63 9.98 -6.91
C LEU A 79 10.73 9.79 -5.87
N LEU A 80 11.96 9.48 -6.31
CA LEU A 80 13.16 9.46 -5.48
C LEU A 80 14.06 10.68 -5.71
N ASN A 81 13.61 11.65 -6.53
CA ASN A 81 14.36 12.88 -6.78
C ASN A 81 14.39 13.78 -5.55
N GLU A 82 15.58 14.10 -5.04
CA GLU A 82 15.75 14.96 -3.87
C GLU A 82 15.24 16.40 -4.07
N GLN A 83 15.13 16.85 -5.33
CA GLN A 83 14.65 18.20 -5.67
C GLN A 83 13.12 18.27 -5.76
N ILE A 84 12.42 17.14 -5.76
CA ILE A 84 10.96 17.07 -5.91
C ILE A 84 10.33 16.63 -4.58
N ARG A 85 9.39 17.43 -4.07
CA ARG A 85 8.63 17.08 -2.88
C ARG A 85 7.49 16.12 -3.22
N ILE A 86 7.49 14.94 -2.62
CA ILE A 86 6.46 13.91 -2.87
C ILE A 86 5.40 13.90 -1.77
N ILE A 87 4.14 13.83 -2.21
CA ILE A 87 2.96 13.61 -1.36
C ILE A 87 2.27 12.34 -1.85
N GLU A 88 2.12 11.30 -1.05
CA GLU A 88 2.58 11.11 0.33
C GLU A 88 4.10 10.84 0.43
N PRO A 89 4.79 11.21 1.53
CA PRO A 89 6.24 11.07 1.66
C PRO A 89 6.71 9.62 1.74
N LEU A 90 7.99 9.38 1.44
CA LEU A 90 8.60 8.05 1.38
C LEU A 90 8.41 7.24 2.66
N TRP A 91 8.60 7.84 3.83
CA TRP A 91 8.48 7.13 5.12
C TRP A 91 7.11 6.50 5.36
N LYS A 92 6.04 6.95 4.67
CA LYS A 92 4.72 6.31 4.77
C LYS A 92 4.70 4.89 4.21
N SER A 93 5.69 4.49 3.41
CA SER A 93 5.84 3.08 2.99
C SER A 93 5.99 2.15 4.19
N ILE A 94 6.66 2.60 5.26
CA ILE A 94 6.88 1.82 6.48
C ILE A 94 5.53 1.57 7.18
N THR A 95 4.72 2.62 7.36
CA THR A 95 3.44 2.52 8.06
C THR A 95 2.34 1.85 7.23
N HIS A 96 2.51 1.79 5.91
CA HIS A 96 1.59 1.08 5.01
C HIS A 96 1.89 -0.42 4.92
N HIS A 97 3.08 -0.83 5.36
CA HIS A 97 3.49 -2.23 5.31
C HIS A 97 2.63 -3.07 6.25
N THR A 98 2.13 -4.21 5.79
CA THR A 98 1.27 -5.12 6.58
C THR A 98 1.98 -5.59 7.86
N ALA A 99 3.27 -5.92 7.77
CA ALA A 99 4.13 -6.25 8.92
C ALA A 99 4.26 -5.15 10.00
N PHE A 100 3.90 -3.89 9.69
CA PHE A 100 3.89 -2.82 10.69
C PHE A 100 2.91 -3.10 11.82
N VAL A 101 1.84 -3.86 11.58
CA VAL A 101 0.86 -4.24 12.62
C VAL A 101 1.51 -5.14 13.68
N SER A 102 2.47 -6.00 13.31
CA SER A 102 3.23 -6.82 14.27
C SER A 102 4.09 -5.95 15.18
N VAL A 103 4.75 -4.93 14.63
CA VAL A 103 5.49 -3.93 15.43
C VAL A 103 4.55 -3.19 16.38
N LEU A 104 3.36 -2.81 15.92
CA LEU A 104 2.37 -2.14 16.77
C LEU A 104 1.88 -3.04 17.91
N THR A 105 1.73 -4.35 17.67
CA THR A 105 1.37 -5.33 18.70
C THR A 105 2.45 -5.41 19.77
N ASP A 106 3.73 -5.48 19.38
CA ASP A 106 4.87 -5.53 20.31
C ASP A 106 4.98 -4.24 21.15
N MET A 107 4.74 -3.08 20.52
CA MET A 107 4.82 -1.78 21.19
C MET A 107 3.62 -1.52 22.13
N PHE A 108 2.43 -2.00 21.77
CA PHE A 108 1.18 -1.73 22.46
C PHE A 108 0.40 -3.04 22.74
N PRO A 109 0.92 -3.91 23.62
CA PRO A 109 0.32 -5.21 23.86
C PRO A 109 -1.10 -5.06 24.44
N ASN A 110 -2.04 -5.87 23.94
CA ASN A 110 -3.46 -5.86 24.32
C ASN A 110 -4.22 -4.54 24.07
N HIS A 111 -3.74 -3.70 23.14
CA HIS A 111 -4.48 -2.49 22.77
C HIS A 111 -5.82 -2.87 22.11
N PRO A 112 -6.97 -2.28 22.52
CA PRO A 112 -8.31 -2.72 22.10
C PRO A 112 -8.62 -2.57 20.61
N SER A 113 -7.76 -1.89 19.85
CA SER A 113 -7.90 -1.68 18.40
C SER A 113 -6.77 -2.31 17.59
N ILE A 114 -5.92 -3.13 18.22
CA ILE A 114 -4.83 -3.85 17.56
C ILE A 114 -5.13 -5.35 17.74
N LEU A 115 -5.18 -6.08 16.63
CA LEU A 115 -5.30 -7.55 16.66
C LEU A 115 -3.97 -8.16 17.08
N GLN A 116 -3.99 -9.30 17.74
CA GLN A 116 -2.74 -9.97 18.11
C GLN A 116 -2.02 -10.45 16.84
N ASN A 117 -0.73 -10.16 16.75
CA ASN A 117 0.14 -10.63 15.67
C ASN A 117 1.39 -11.32 16.24
N GLU A 118 1.90 -12.30 15.53
CA GLU A 118 3.09 -13.08 15.89
C GLU A 118 4.04 -13.20 14.69
N TRP A 119 5.32 -12.90 14.91
CA TRP A 119 6.37 -13.00 13.87
C TRP A 119 6.69 -14.44 13.47
N LEU A 120 6.50 -15.37 14.40
CA LEU A 120 6.71 -16.80 14.22
C LEU A 120 5.54 -17.50 14.91
N LEU A 121 4.89 -18.45 14.23
CA LEU A 121 3.96 -19.35 14.89
C LEU A 121 4.73 -20.11 15.98
N SER A 122 4.42 -19.85 17.24
CA SER A 122 4.95 -20.67 18.31
C SER A 122 4.27 -22.03 18.31
N GLU A 123 4.94 -23.10 18.74
CA GLU A 123 4.32 -24.44 18.87
C GLU A 123 3.09 -24.41 19.82
N ASP A 124 3.02 -23.40 20.72
CA ASP A 124 1.88 -23.17 21.61
C ASP A 124 0.74 -22.36 20.96
N SER A 125 1.01 -21.69 19.82
CA SER A 125 0.03 -20.93 19.03
C SER A 125 -0.83 -21.82 18.11
N GLU A 126 -0.54 -23.13 18.08
CA GLU A 126 -1.17 -24.14 17.21
C GLU A 126 -2.69 -24.32 17.43
N HIS A 127 -3.33 -23.59 18.34
CA HIS A 127 -4.71 -23.83 18.76
C HIS A 127 -5.72 -22.74 18.36
N LEU A 128 -5.28 -21.62 17.77
CA LEU A 128 -6.16 -20.50 17.42
C LEU A 128 -6.17 -20.21 15.91
N PRO A 129 -7.34 -19.91 15.32
CA PRO A 129 -7.43 -19.61 13.90
C PRO A 129 -6.76 -18.25 13.58
N CYS A 130 -5.92 -18.23 12.54
CA CYS A 130 -5.14 -17.04 12.16
C CYS A 130 -5.07 -16.81 10.63
N ILE A 131 -4.76 -15.58 10.25
CA ILE A 131 -4.40 -15.18 8.89
C ILE A 131 -2.88 -15.05 8.82
N ASN A 132 -2.24 -15.68 7.84
CA ASN A 132 -0.81 -15.51 7.59
C ASN A 132 -0.61 -14.54 6.43
N TRP A 133 0.12 -13.47 6.68
CA TRP A 133 0.43 -12.44 5.71
C TRP A 133 1.85 -12.64 5.19
N SER A 134 2.04 -12.55 3.87
CA SER A 134 3.38 -12.50 3.28
C SER A 134 4.03 -11.15 3.60
N MET A 135 5.32 -11.17 3.92
CA MET A 135 6.11 -9.93 4.08
C MET A 135 6.51 -9.31 2.73
N GLU A 136 6.52 -10.07 1.64
CA GLU A 136 6.98 -9.57 0.33
C GLU A 136 5.86 -8.97 -0.52
N GLU A 137 4.64 -9.50 -0.44
CA GLU A 137 3.51 -9.01 -1.25
C GLU A 137 2.34 -8.51 -0.41
N GLN A 138 2.13 -7.18 -0.41
CA GLN A 138 1.24 -6.46 0.51
C GLN A 138 -0.28 -6.69 0.32
N ASN A 139 -0.75 -7.65 -0.47
CA ASN A 139 -2.18 -7.95 -0.63
C ASN A 139 -2.52 -9.45 -0.65
N ASN A 140 -1.52 -10.29 -0.40
CA ASN A 140 -1.64 -11.74 -0.51
C ASN A 140 -1.59 -12.35 0.90
N CYS A 141 -2.67 -13.01 1.31
CA CYS A 141 -2.78 -13.68 2.60
C CYS A 141 -3.17 -15.16 2.45
N ILE A 142 -2.52 -16.01 3.25
CA ILE A 142 -2.85 -17.42 3.38
C ILE A 142 -3.59 -17.59 4.70
N ILE A 143 -4.84 -18.04 4.64
CA ILE A 143 -5.63 -18.26 5.85
C ILE A 143 -5.34 -19.67 6.34
N LYS A 144 -4.91 -19.79 7.59
CA LYS A 144 -4.80 -21.09 8.27
C LYS A 144 -5.88 -21.15 9.34
N PRO A 145 -7.10 -21.61 9.01
CA PRO A 145 -8.05 -21.96 10.05
C PRO A 145 -7.59 -23.25 10.73
N TYR A 146 -7.46 -23.24 12.04
CA TYR A 146 -7.34 -24.47 12.83
C TYR A 146 -8.74 -24.96 13.21
N ASP A 147 -9.20 -26.05 12.59
CA ASP A 147 -10.27 -26.91 13.11
C ASP A 147 -9.71 -28.33 13.17
N ALA A 148 -10.11 -29.10 14.18
CA ALA A 148 -9.78 -30.52 14.38
C ALA A 148 -10.32 -31.45 13.26
N LYS A 149 -10.65 -30.89 12.09
CA LYS A 149 -11.24 -31.53 10.90
C LYS A 149 -10.57 -31.13 9.56
N GLU A 150 -9.38 -30.55 9.56
CA GLU A 150 -8.52 -30.40 8.36
C GLU A 150 -9.16 -29.72 7.13
N ASN A 151 -9.95 -28.67 7.30
CA ASN A 151 -10.40 -27.86 6.14
C ASN A 151 -9.58 -26.59 6.03
N PHE A 152 -8.48 -26.66 5.29
CA PHE A 152 -7.74 -25.49 4.84
C PHE A 152 -8.55 -24.75 3.78
N ILE A 153 -8.73 -23.43 3.94
CA ILE A 153 -9.15 -22.58 2.83
C ILE A 153 -7.88 -21.91 2.31
N ILE A 154 -7.15 -22.65 1.48
CA ILE A 154 -6.13 -22.08 0.61
C ILE A 154 -6.91 -21.43 -0.53
N ASN A 155 -6.67 -20.15 -0.80
CA ASN A 155 -7.07 -19.62 -2.10
C ASN A 155 -6.13 -20.32 -3.11
N ASP A 156 -6.67 -21.18 -3.97
CA ASP A 156 -5.95 -22.14 -4.84
C ASP A 156 -4.81 -21.53 -5.70
N SER A 157 -4.66 -20.21 -5.73
CA SER A 157 -3.63 -19.48 -6.48
C SER A 157 -2.34 -19.17 -5.71
N MET A 158 -2.09 -19.77 -4.53
CA MET A 158 -1.07 -19.24 -3.59
C MET A 158 -0.01 -20.22 -3.08
N GLU A 159 0.12 -21.43 -3.65
CA GLU A 159 1.17 -22.39 -3.24
C GLU A 159 2.60 -21.86 -3.43
N GLU A 160 2.82 -20.99 -4.41
CA GLU A 160 4.15 -20.40 -4.71
C GLU A 160 4.67 -19.47 -3.61
N TYR A 161 3.80 -19.05 -2.69
CA TYR A 161 4.15 -18.09 -1.65
C TYR A 161 4.52 -18.72 -0.32
N LEU A 162 4.46 -20.05 -0.17
CA LEU A 162 4.77 -20.73 1.09
C LEU A 162 6.21 -20.54 1.56
N ASP A 163 7.14 -20.25 0.64
CA ASP A 163 8.57 -20.11 0.91
C ASP A 163 8.98 -18.72 1.44
N TYR A 164 8.07 -17.74 1.45
CA TYR A 164 8.36 -16.39 1.93
C TYR A 164 8.33 -16.29 3.47
N ASP A 165 8.90 -15.20 3.99
CA ASP A 165 8.70 -14.84 5.39
C ASP A 165 7.25 -14.39 5.60
N HIS A 166 6.63 -14.93 6.66
CA HIS A 166 5.25 -14.64 7.02
C HIS A 166 5.15 -14.17 8.47
N PHE A 167 4.06 -13.48 8.78
CA PHE A 167 3.61 -13.27 10.14
C PHE A 167 2.13 -13.62 10.26
N SER A 168 1.71 -14.03 11.46
CA SER A 168 0.36 -14.47 11.75
C SER A 168 -0.43 -13.38 12.45
N GLN A 169 -1.71 -13.27 12.13
CA GLN A 169 -2.64 -12.32 12.72
C GLN A 169 -3.90 -13.04 13.21
N GLU A 170 -4.38 -12.67 14.39
CA GLU A 170 -5.65 -13.13 14.96
C GLU A 170 -6.83 -12.81 14.03
N ILE A 171 -7.78 -13.76 13.90
CA ILE A 171 -9.02 -13.52 13.16
C ILE A 171 -10.01 -12.74 14.01
N PHE A 172 -10.46 -11.60 13.48
CA PHE A 172 -11.59 -10.86 14.03
C PHE A 172 -12.88 -11.20 13.26
N SER A 173 -13.78 -11.95 13.90
CA SER A 173 -15.09 -12.24 13.31
C SER A 173 -15.96 -10.99 13.25
N ARG A 174 -16.35 -10.61 12.03
CA ARG A 174 -17.29 -9.52 11.81
C ARG A 174 -18.71 -10.01 12.10
N LYS A 175 -19.57 -9.11 12.58
CA LYS A 175 -21.01 -9.36 12.63
C LYS A 175 -21.55 -9.11 11.21
N SER A 176 -21.76 -10.16 10.44
CA SER A 176 -22.41 -10.04 9.13
C SER A 176 -23.89 -9.71 9.32
N THR A 177 -24.42 -8.85 8.46
CA THR A 177 -25.87 -8.77 8.23
C THR A 177 -26.23 -9.83 7.18
N GLU A 178 -27.52 -10.14 6.99
CA GLU A 178 -27.97 -11.28 6.17
C GLU A 178 -27.41 -11.31 4.72
N ASN A 179 -26.84 -10.21 4.19
CA ASN A 179 -26.39 -10.11 2.79
C ASN A 179 -25.02 -9.45 2.54
N SER A 180 -24.27 -8.99 3.56
CA SER A 180 -22.95 -8.38 3.34
C SER A 180 -22.10 -8.29 4.60
N ASP A 181 -20.78 -8.28 4.40
CA ASP A 181 -19.81 -7.87 5.41
C ASP A 181 -19.58 -6.36 5.31
N GLU A 182 -19.70 -5.67 6.44
CA GLU A 182 -19.49 -4.21 6.52
C GLU A 182 -18.11 -3.90 7.09
N ILE A 183 -17.37 -3.00 6.41
CA ILE A 183 -16.08 -2.49 6.84
C ILE A 183 -16.17 -0.98 7.03
N ILE A 184 -15.74 -0.50 8.20
CA ILE A 184 -15.61 0.93 8.46
C ILE A 184 -14.20 1.38 8.08
N VAL A 185 -14.11 2.32 7.14
CA VAL A 185 -12.84 2.94 6.71
C VAL A 185 -12.79 4.36 7.24
N SER A 186 -11.83 4.66 8.13
CA SER A 186 -11.65 6.02 8.67
C SER A 186 -10.61 6.81 7.87
N TRP A 187 -10.88 8.09 7.64
CA TRP A 187 -9.98 8.99 6.94
C TRP A 187 -9.18 9.85 7.91
N MET A 188 -7.87 9.93 7.67
CA MET A 188 -6.97 10.79 8.44
C MET A 188 -6.42 11.90 7.53
N ILE A 189 -6.64 13.15 7.91
CA ILE A 189 -6.05 14.33 7.24
C ILE A 189 -5.18 15.04 8.26
N HIS A 190 -3.89 15.21 7.94
CA HIS A 190 -2.91 15.85 8.83
C HIS A 190 -2.87 15.24 10.25
N GLY A 191 -3.01 13.92 10.34
CA GLY A 191 -3.02 13.21 11.64
C GLY A 191 -4.30 13.36 12.45
N LEU A 192 -5.36 13.95 11.89
CA LEU A 192 -6.67 14.09 12.53
C LEU A 192 -7.73 13.24 11.84
N CYS A 193 -8.60 12.61 12.63
CA CYS A 193 -9.78 11.93 12.11
C CYS A 193 -10.68 12.93 11.40
N SER A 194 -11.00 12.66 10.13
CA SER A 194 -11.69 13.60 9.22
C SER A 194 -12.96 13.03 8.60
N GLY A 195 -13.43 11.90 9.14
CA GLY A 195 -14.63 11.22 8.66
C GLY A 195 -14.39 9.73 8.46
N PHE A 196 -15.43 9.04 7.98
CA PHE A 196 -15.37 7.61 7.71
C PHE A 196 -16.30 7.23 6.56
N SER A 197 -16.08 6.05 6.01
CA SER A 197 -16.92 5.42 5.02
C SER A 197 -17.30 4.01 5.50
N ILE A 198 -18.44 3.52 5.04
CA ILE A 198 -18.86 2.13 5.19
C ILE A 198 -18.73 1.47 3.82
N CYS A 199 -17.93 0.41 3.75
CA CYS A 199 -17.78 -0.42 2.58
C CYS A 199 -18.49 -1.75 2.83
N GLU A 200 -19.49 -2.06 2.00
CA GLU A 200 -20.14 -3.37 1.97
C GLU A 200 -19.41 -4.27 0.97
N GLU A 201 -19.00 -5.45 1.40
CA GLU A 201 -18.37 -6.48 0.60
C GLU A 201 -19.23 -7.75 0.59
N GLU A 202 -19.33 -8.39 -0.57
CA GLU A 202 -20.06 -9.67 -0.73
C GLU A 202 -19.24 -10.87 -0.21
N ASN A 203 -17.93 -10.68 0.02
CA ASN A 203 -17.00 -11.71 0.49
C ASN A 203 -16.16 -11.20 1.68
N LEU A 204 -15.66 -12.13 2.50
CA LEU A 204 -14.74 -11.86 3.60
C LEU A 204 -13.47 -11.09 3.17
N PHE A 205 -13.04 -11.23 1.91
CA PHE A 205 -11.86 -10.57 1.34
C PHE A 205 -12.28 -9.41 0.43
N THR A 206 -11.65 -8.25 0.66
CA THR A 206 -11.83 -7.04 -0.13
C THR A 206 -11.22 -7.24 -1.52
N ASN A 207 -12.05 -7.55 -2.52
CA ASN A 207 -11.58 -7.75 -3.89
C ASN A 207 -11.78 -6.52 -4.79
N GLY A 208 -12.20 -5.37 -4.25
CA GLY A 208 -12.23 -4.06 -4.92
C GLY A 208 -13.20 -3.92 -6.10
N ASN A 209 -13.69 -5.03 -6.67
CA ASN A 209 -14.46 -5.04 -7.91
C ASN A 209 -15.99 -4.98 -7.71
N ASN A 210 -16.50 -5.29 -6.51
CA ASN A 210 -17.94 -5.37 -6.21
C ASN A 210 -18.37 -4.67 -4.91
N SER A 211 -17.58 -3.72 -4.39
CA SER A 211 -17.88 -3.08 -3.11
C SER A 211 -18.78 -1.84 -3.25
N LYS A 212 -19.77 -1.72 -2.36
CA LYS A 212 -20.57 -0.49 -2.25
C LYS A 212 -19.98 0.38 -1.16
N THR A 213 -19.62 1.62 -1.49
CA THR A 213 -19.03 2.57 -0.53
C THR A 213 -20.01 3.71 -0.22
N TYR A 214 -20.29 3.91 1.05
CA TYR A 214 -21.10 5.01 1.58
C TYR A 214 -20.19 5.95 2.40
N CYS A 215 -20.10 7.22 2.03
CA CYS A 215 -19.18 8.17 2.68
C CYS A 215 -19.91 9.14 3.61
N CYS A 216 -19.38 9.34 4.82
CA CYS A 216 -19.79 10.39 5.75
C CYS A 216 -18.59 11.28 6.12
N THR A 217 -18.64 12.54 5.70
CA THR A 217 -17.67 13.57 6.11
C THR A 217 -18.13 14.23 7.40
N MET A 218 -17.22 14.41 8.37
CA MET A 218 -17.48 15.20 9.59
C MET A 218 -17.24 16.69 9.36
#